data_AF-A0A5E5ADN6-F1
#
_entry.id   AF-A0A5E5ADN6-F1
#
_cell.length_a   1.000
_cell.length_b   1.000
_cell.length_c   1.000
_cell.angle_alpha   90.00
_cell.angle_beta   90.00
_cell.angle_gamma   90.00
#
_symmetry.space_group_name_H-M   'P 1'
#
loop_
_entity.id
_entity.type
_entity.pdbx_description
1 polymer ?
#
loop_
_entity_poly.entity_id
_entity_poly.type
_entity_poly.pdbx_seq_one_letter_code
_entity_poly.pdbx_strand_id
1 'polypeptide(L)'
;MNTGINNTKQKKRVIVIGATGHIGQAAMTDLDDHDVIMASRSGGSDPKHLRVDVTRSGSLASLFESVIENHGSFDAVISAVGHCEYADFESMTNDQWASTIQSKLVGQMNVVREGLKYIDDRGSFTLISGILNIKPMPMGIADATTSGAIDTFVKCVAHELPRGIRINAVNPTVIESAWADYRDMMPGYQPVADKLVGKAFRRCVDSFITGQVIFVDA
;
A
#
# COMPACT_ATOMS: atom_id res chain seq x y z
N MET A 1 36.71 15.33 22.25
CA MET A 1 36.53 14.31 21.19
C MET A 1 35.20 14.57 20.54
N ASN A 2 35.21 15.11 19.32
CA ASN A 2 34.01 15.47 18.58
C ASN A 2 33.64 14.29 17.68
N THR A 3 32.78 13.39 18.16
CA THR A 3 32.22 12.31 17.32
C THR A 3 31.08 12.91 16.50
N GLY A 4 31.44 13.67 15.46
CA GLY A 4 30.51 14.07 14.42
C GLY A 4 30.04 12.83 13.68
N ILE A 5 28.92 12.26 14.10
CA ILE A 5 28.18 11.32 13.29
C ILE A 5 27.57 12.16 12.17
N ASN A 6 28.27 12.26 11.04
CA ASN A 6 27.70 12.71 9.78
C ASN A 6 26.65 11.66 9.35
N ASN A 7 25.46 11.75 9.93
CA ASN A 7 24.33 10.90 9.59
C ASN A 7 23.55 11.56 8.46
N THR A 8 24.16 11.69 7.29
CA THR A 8 23.38 11.88 6.07
C THR A 8 22.65 10.57 5.82
N LYS A 9 21.47 10.43 6.41
CA LYS A 9 20.57 9.30 6.19
C LYS A 9 20.37 9.20 4.69
N GLN A 10 20.89 8.13 4.08
CA GLN A 10 20.78 7.95 2.63
C GLN A 10 19.30 8.01 2.25
N LYS A 11 19.00 8.86 1.26
CA LYS A 11 17.65 9.07 0.75
C LYS A 11 17.14 7.74 0.20
N LYS A 12 16.18 7.13 0.90
CA LYS A 12 15.56 5.87 0.47
C LYS A 12 14.73 6.10 -0.79
N ARG A 13 14.76 5.14 -1.69
CA ARG A 13 13.89 5.11 -2.86
C ARG A 13 12.67 4.25 -2.63
N VAL A 14 11.50 4.86 -2.86
CA VAL A 14 10.20 4.28 -2.53
C VAL A 14 9.35 4.22 -3.79
N ILE A 15 8.93 3.01 -4.18
CA ILE A 15 7.94 2.82 -5.23
C ILE A 15 6.54 2.95 -4.61
N VAL A 16 5.70 3.84 -5.11
CA VAL A 16 4.30 3.99 -4.69
C VAL A 16 3.38 3.50 -5.80
N ILE A 17 2.86 2.28 -5.66
CA ILE A 17 1.90 1.68 -6.58
C ILE A 17 0.49 2.15 -6.21
N GLY A 18 -0.26 2.66 -7.19
CA GLY A 18 -1.53 3.35 -6.95
C GLY A 18 -1.35 4.85 -6.67
N ALA A 19 -0.23 5.44 -7.12
CA ALA A 19 0.15 6.82 -6.81
C ALA A 19 -0.90 7.88 -7.18
N THR A 20 -1.76 7.62 -8.17
CA THR A 20 -2.80 8.58 -8.61
C THR A 20 -4.11 8.47 -7.82
N GLY A 21 -4.27 7.46 -6.96
CA GLY A 21 -5.46 7.30 -6.12
C GLY A 21 -5.33 8.04 -4.79
N HIS A 22 -6.45 8.24 -4.10
CA HIS A 22 -6.51 8.98 -2.83
C HIS A 22 -5.50 8.46 -1.78
N ILE A 23 -5.44 7.14 -1.58
CA ILE A 23 -4.48 6.54 -0.63
C ILE A 23 -3.03 6.72 -1.08
N GLY A 24 -2.74 6.58 -2.39
CA GLY A 24 -1.40 6.79 -2.91
C GLY A 24 -0.92 8.23 -2.72
N GLN A 25 -1.80 9.20 -2.98
CA GLN A 25 -1.55 10.62 -2.71
C GLN A 25 -1.35 10.87 -1.21
N ALA A 26 -2.20 10.32 -0.34
CA ALA A 26 -2.06 10.41 1.10
C ALA A 26 -0.72 9.82 1.59
N ALA A 27 -0.31 8.67 1.06
CA ALA A 27 0.99 8.05 1.38
C ALA A 27 2.17 8.97 1.07
N MET A 28 2.10 9.72 -0.03
CA MET A 28 3.18 10.63 -0.46
C MET A 28 3.24 11.95 0.34
N THR A 29 2.26 12.25 1.20
CA THR A 29 2.24 13.49 2.01
C THR A 29 3.37 13.60 3.05
N ASP A 30 4.07 12.49 3.34
CA ASP A 30 5.13 12.42 4.37
C ASP A 30 6.41 11.73 3.83
N LEU A 31 6.65 11.79 2.51
CA LEU A 31 7.79 11.19 1.81
C LEU A 31 8.64 12.21 1.02
N ASP A 32 8.59 13.49 1.38
CA ASP A 32 9.28 14.59 0.70
C ASP A 32 10.82 14.45 0.73
N ASP A 33 11.36 13.80 1.76
CA ASP A 33 12.77 13.46 1.89
C ASP A 33 13.16 12.12 1.23
N HIS A 34 12.22 11.41 0.59
CA HIS A 34 12.44 10.13 -0.12
C HIS A 34 12.47 10.29 -1.64
N ASP A 35 13.14 9.38 -2.35
CA ASP A 35 13.17 9.34 -3.81
C ASP A 35 11.96 8.54 -4.28
N VAL A 36 10.85 9.22 -4.54
CA VAL A 36 9.59 8.56 -4.87
C VAL A 36 9.52 8.24 -6.36
N ILE A 37 9.25 6.97 -6.67
CA ILE A 37 8.84 6.50 -8.00
C ILE A 37 7.35 6.19 -7.94
N MET A 38 6.56 6.93 -8.70
CA MET A 38 5.13 6.73 -8.82
C MET A 38 4.84 5.59 -9.79
N ALA A 39 3.84 4.77 -9.48
CA ALA A 39 3.36 3.76 -10.40
C ALA A 39 1.82 3.71 -10.41
N SER A 40 1.21 3.70 -11.60
CA SER A 40 -0.25 3.61 -11.76
C SER A 40 -0.64 2.96 -13.09
N ARG A 41 -1.93 2.64 -13.28
CA ARG A 41 -2.45 2.04 -14.52
C ARG A 41 -2.26 2.91 -15.76
N SER A 42 -2.29 4.23 -15.58
CA SER A 42 -2.08 5.21 -16.65
C SER A 42 -0.60 5.45 -16.95
N GLY A 43 0.28 5.28 -15.96
CA GLY A 43 1.61 5.89 -15.99
C GLY A 43 1.54 7.42 -16.10
N GLY A 44 2.66 8.03 -16.46
CA GLY A 44 2.76 9.45 -16.76
C GLY A 44 3.90 9.77 -17.72
N SER A 45 4.02 11.03 -18.11
CA SER A 45 5.15 11.51 -18.95
C SER A 45 6.43 11.74 -18.14
N ASP A 46 6.33 11.80 -16.81
CA ASP A 46 7.48 11.86 -15.91
C ASP A 46 8.21 10.51 -15.93
N PRO A 47 9.55 10.47 -16.12
CA PRO A 47 10.35 9.24 -16.03
C PRO A 47 10.18 8.47 -14.71
N LYS A 48 9.79 9.14 -13.63
CA LYS A 48 9.47 8.54 -12.32
C LYS A 48 8.00 8.13 -12.19
N HIS A 49 7.20 8.18 -13.24
CA HIS A 49 5.81 7.74 -13.24
C HIS A 49 5.60 6.56 -14.19
N LEU A 50 5.82 5.36 -13.65
CA LEU A 50 5.78 4.13 -14.41
C LEU A 50 4.37 3.55 -14.51
N ARG A 51 4.13 2.80 -15.59
CA ARG A 51 2.85 2.13 -15.80
C ARG A 51 2.86 0.75 -15.13
N VAL A 52 1.81 0.44 -14.37
CA VAL A 52 1.62 -0.89 -13.78
C VAL A 52 0.13 -1.20 -13.59
N ASP A 53 -0.23 -2.46 -13.85
CA ASP A 53 -1.51 -3.04 -13.47
C ASP A 53 -1.26 -4.35 -12.72
N VAL A 54 -1.53 -4.33 -11.40
CA VAL A 54 -1.28 -5.48 -10.51
C VAL A 54 -2.14 -6.71 -10.81
N THR A 55 -3.17 -6.56 -11.65
CA THR A 55 -4.03 -7.66 -12.10
C THR A 55 -3.53 -8.32 -13.39
N ARG A 56 -2.54 -7.73 -14.06
CA ARG A 56 -2.00 -8.23 -15.33
C ARG A 56 -0.71 -9.00 -15.13
N SER A 57 -0.69 -10.23 -15.67
CA SER A 57 0.51 -11.07 -15.72
C SER A 57 1.70 -10.33 -16.34
N GLY A 58 2.87 -10.43 -15.70
CA GLY A 58 4.10 -9.80 -16.14
C GLY A 58 4.22 -8.29 -15.84
N SER A 59 3.12 -7.60 -15.53
CA SER A 59 3.16 -6.14 -15.35
C SER A 59 4.03 -5.70 -14.17
N LEU A 60 4.07 -6.49 -13.09
CA LEU A 60 4.91 -6.19 -11.93
C LEU A 60 6.39 -6.45 -12.20
N ALA A 61 6.73 -7.52 -12.92
CA ALA A 61 8.11 -7.80 -13.32
C ALA A 61 8.64 -6.65 -14.18
N SER A 62 7.88 -6.23 -15.19
CA SER A 62 8.26 -5.09 -16.04
C SER A 62 8.39 -3.78 -15.26
N LEU A 63 7.54 -3.55 -14.25
CA LEU A 63 7.68 -2.38 -13.37
C LEU A 63 9.03 -2.41 -12.64
N PHE A 64 9.35 -3.50 -11.95
CA PHE A 64 10.57 -3.59 -11.16
C PHE A 64 11.83 -3.59 -12.04
N GLU A 65 11.83 -4.29 -13.17
CA GLU A 65 12.90 -4.24 -14.17
C GLU A 65 13.16 -2.82 -14.64
N SER A 66 12.11 -2.08 -15.00
CA SER A 66 12.22 -0.67 -15.40
C SER A 66 12.81 0.19 -14.28
N VAL A 67 12.50 -0.09 -13.01
CA VAL A 67 13.09 0.63 -11.89
C VAL A 67 14.58 0.34 -11.75
N ILE A 68 14.98 -0.93 -11.85
CA ILE A 68 16.39 -1.33 -11.80
C ILE A 68 17.18 -0.70 -12.96
N GLU A 69 16.64 -0.76 -14.18
CA GLU A 69 17.30 -0.21 -15.36
C GLU A 69 17.48 1.31 -15.30
N ASN A 70 16.44 2.05 -14.89
CA ASN A 70 16.44 3.52 -14.96
C ASN A 70 16.90 4.19 -13.65
N HIS A 71 16.84 3.48 -12.53
CA HIS A 71 17.12 4.05 -11.22
C HIS A 71 18.14 3.24 -10.41
N GLY A 72 18.41 1.99 -10.75
CA GLY A 72 19.47 1.15 -10.16
C GLY A 72 18.95 0.16 -9.11
N SER A 73 18.43 0.65 -7.99
CA SER A 73 17.88 -0.19 -6.90
C SER A 73 16.69 0.49 -6.23
N PHE A 74 16.00 -0.15 -5.29
CA PHE A 74 14.97 0.49 -4.45
C PHE A 74 14.86 -0.15 -3.06
N ASP A 75 14.53 0.67 -2.07
CA ASP A 75 14.48 0.29 -0.66
C ASP A 75 13.08 -0.13 -0.19
N ALA A 76 12.03 0.40 -0.81
CA ALA A 76 10.68 0.18 -0.34
C ALA A 76 9.63 0.19 -1.45
N VAL A 77 8.54 -0.54 -1.20
CA VAL A 77 7.34 -0.54 -2.03
C VAL A 77 6.13 -0.30 -1.15
N ILE A 78 5.36 0.74 -1.48
CA ILE A 78 4.02 0.98 -0.95
C ILE A 78 3.02 0.53 -1.99
N SER A 79 2.16 -0.40 -1.62
CA SER A 79 1.00 -0.83 -2.39
C SER A 79 -0.24 -0.11 -1.85
N ALA A 80 -0.70 0.89 -2.59
CA ALA A 80 -1.92 1.66 -2.32
C ALA A 80 -3.04 1.31 -3.33
N VAL A 81 -3.05 0.07 -3.82
CA VAL A 81 -4.04 -0.44 -4.78
C VAL A 81 -5.01 -1.40 -4.10
N GLY A 82 -6.25 -1.39 -4.59
CA GLY A 82 -7.26 -2.36 -4.16
C GLY A 82 -8.65 -1.91 -4.54
N HIS A 83 -9.05 -2.15 -5.80
CA HIS A 83 -10.42 -1.94 -6.23
C HIS A 83 -11.35 -2.90 -5.46
N CYS A 84 -12.50 -2.39 -5.03
CA CYS A 84 -13.51 -3.15 -4.32
C CYS A 84 -14.89 -2.88 -4.94
N GLU A 85 -15.66 -3.95 -5.05
CA GLU A 85 -17.08 -3.89 -5.36
C GLU A 85 -17.90 -3.76 -4.07
N TYR A 86 -18.99 -3.01 -4.13
CA TYR A 86 -19.91 -2.80 -3.01
C TYR A 86 -21.29 -3.29 -3.41
N ALA A 87 -21.83 -4.23 -2.62
CA ALA A 87 -23.17 -4.79 -2.81
C ALA A 87 -23.63 -5.45 -1.51
N ASP A 88 -24.94 -5.57 -1.30
CA ASP A 88 -25.47 -6.39 -0.20
C ASP A 88 -25.02 -7.84 -0.38
N PHE A 89 -24.79 -8.53 0.74
CA PHE A 89 -24.24 -9.89 0.73
C PHE A 89 -25.05 -10.85 -0.16
N GLU A 90 -26.38 -10.76 -0.13
CA GLU A 90 -27.28 -11.61 -0.92
C GLU A 90 -27.27 -11.28 -2.42
N SER A 91 -26.86 -10.06 -2.78
CA SER A 91 -26.85 -9.56 -4.15
C SER A 91 -25.47 -9.58 -4.81
N MET A 92 -24.41 -9.76 -4.02
CA MET A 92 -23.04 -9.70 -4.51
C MET A 92 -22.73 -10.91 -5.41
N THR A 93 -22.38 -10.63 -6.67
CA THR A 93 -22.13 -11.69 -7.64
C THR A 93 -20.75 -12.33 -7.45
N ASN A 94 -20.58 -13.54 -7.98
CA ASN A 94 -19.28 -14.22 -8.00
C ASN A 94 -18.22 -13.38 -8.73
N ASP A 95 -18.60 -12.64 -9.78
CA ASP A 95 -17.68 -11.79 -10.53
C ASP A 95 -17.25 -10.57 -9.70
N GLN A 96 -18.15 -9.98 -8.91
CA GLN A 96 -17.82 -8.89 -7.99
C GLN A 96 -16.87 -9.34 -6.88
N TRP A 97 -17.12 -10.53 -6.31
CA TRP A 97 -16.22 -11.18 -5.36
C TRP A 97 -14.85 -11.42 -5.98
N ALA A 98 -14.80 -12.05 -7.16
CA ALA A 98 -13.57 -12.35 -7.86
C ALA A 98 -12.78 -11.06 -8.20
N SER A 99 -13.46 -10.02 -8.68
CA SER A 99 -12.85 -8.71 -8.97
C SER A 99 -12.17 -8.11 -7.73
N THR A 100 -12.89 -8.07 -6.60
CA THR A 100 -12.36 -7.53 -5.34
C THR A 100 -11.20 -8.36 -4.81
N ILE A 101 -11.32 -9.69 -4.81
CA ILE A 101 -10.25 -10.60 -4.35
C ILE A 101 -9.01 -10.46 -5.22
N GLN A 102 -9.16 -10.48 -6.55
CA GLN A 102 -8.03 -10.38 -7.47
C GLN A 102 -7.34 -9.02 -7.39
N SER A 103 -8.10 -7.94 -7.22
CA SER A 103 -7.54 -6.60 -7.13
C SER A 103 -6.95 -6.30 -5.75
N LYS A 104 -7.77 -6.31 -4.69
CA LYS A 104 -7.37 -5.83 -3.36
C LYS A 104 -6.48 -6.82 -2.60
N LEU A 105 -6.72 -8.12 -2.73
CA LEU A 105 -5.94 -9.12 -2.01
C LEU A 105 -4.78 -9.66 -2.87
N VAL A 106 -5.10 -10.38 -3.94
CA VAL A 106 -4.10 -11.11 -4.73
C VAL A 106 -3.13 -10.16 -5.42
N GLY A 107 -3.60 -9.03 -5.95
CA GLY A 107 -2.75 -8.01 -6.55
C GLY A 107 -1.66 -7.51 -5.60
N GLN A 108 -2.01 -7.23 -4.35
CA GLN A 108 -1.05 -6.79 -3.33
C GLN A 108 -0.09 -7.90 -2.88
N MET A 109 -0.57 -9.14 -2.77
CA MET A 109 0.30 -10.29 -2.51
C MET A 109 1.32 -10.49 -3.65
N ASN A 110 0.89 -10.28 -4.90
CA ASN A 110 1.77 -10.38 -6.06
C ASN A 110 2.82 -9.28 -6.08
N VAL A 111 2.51 -8.06 -5.63
CA VAL A 111 3.50 -6.98 -5.45
C VAL A 111 4.66 -7.46 -4.57
N VAL A 112 4.34 -8.11 -3.44
CA VAL A 112 5.35 -8.64 -2.52
C VAL A 112 6.12 -9.79 -3.17
N ARG A 113 5.42 -10.80 -3.68
CA ARG A 113 6.04 -12.00 -4.26
C ARG A 113 6.98 -11.69 -5.41
N GLU A 114 6.58 -10.78 -6.30
CA GLU A 114 7.40 -10.37 -7.44
C GLU A 114 8.53 -9.42 -6.99
N GLY A 115 8.21 -8.44 -6.14
CA GLY A 115 9.17 -7.47 -5.64
C GLY A 115 10.32 -8.09 -4.85
N LEU A 116 10.11 -9.24 -4.22
CA LEU A 116 11.16 -9.97 -3.48
C LEU A 116 12.38 -10.35 -4.33
N LYS A 117 12.23 -10.44 -5.65
CA LYS A 117 13.34 -10.73 -6.57
C LYS A 117 14.26 -9.52 -6.78
N TYR A 118 13.75 -8.31 -6.55
CA TYR A 118 14.40 -7.05 -6.97
C TYR A 118 14.72 -6.11 -5.81
N ILE A 119 13.93 -6.14 -4.72
CA ILE A 119 14.11 -5.22 -3.58
C ILE A 119 15.46 -5.45 -2.89
N ASP A 120 16.07 -4.35 -2.44
CA ASP A 120 17.32 -4.38 -1.68
C ASP A 120 17.17 -5.11 -0.33
N ASP A 121 18.30 -5.59 0.19
CA ASP A 121 18.37 -6.15 1.53
C ASP A 121 17.88 -5.14 2.58
N ARG A 122 17.16 -5.63 3.59
CA ARG A 122 16.50 -4.80 4.62
C ARG A 122 15.44 -3.82 4.08
N GLY A 123 15.00 -4.02 2.83
CA GLY A 123 13.91 -3.25 2.25
C GLY A 123 12.57 -3.50 2.94
N SER A 124 11.55 -2.74 2.55
CA SER A 124 10.21 -2.83 3.16
C SER A 124 9.05 -2.80 2.17
N PHE A 125 8.09 -3.70 2.38
CA PHE A 125 6.78 -3.65 1.77
C PHE A 125 5.76 -3.03 2.72
N THR A 126 4.88 -2.18 2.20
CA THR A 126 3.72 -1.69 2.94
C THR A 126 2.47 -1.91 2.10
N LEU A 127 1.51 -2.67 2.65
CA LEU A 127 0.22 -2.92 2.00
C LEU A 127 -0.87 -2.00 2.58
N ILE A 128 -1.96 -1.85 1.83
CA ILE A 128 -3.17 -1.16 2.31
C ILE A 128 -4.24 -2.19 2.69
N SER A 129 -4.70 -2.11 3.93
CA SER A 129 -5.89 -2.81 4.44
C SER A 129 -7.07 -1.83 4.46
N GLY A 130 -7.94 -1.87 5.47
CA GLY A 130 -9.03 -0.90 5.62
C GLY A 130 -9.88 -1.17 6.85
N ILE A 131 -10.45 -0.11 7.42
CA ILE A 131 -11.15 -0.19 8.72
C ILE A 131 -12.38 -1.11 8.70
N LEU A 132 -12.93 -1.43 7.53
CA LEU A 132 -14.19 -2.18 7.42
C LEU A 132 -14.12 -3.60 8.00
N ASN A 133 -12.92 -4.16 8.21
CA ASN A 133 -12.76 -5.42 8.94
C ASN A 133 -12.93 -5.30 10.47
N ILE A 134 -12.84 -4.09 11.01
CA ILE A 134 -13.07 -3.77 12.44
C ILE A 134 -14.40 -3.04 12.64
N LYS A 135 -14.69 -2.07 11.77
CA LYS A 135 -15.87 -1.21 11.80
C LYS A 135 -16.69 -1.44 10.52
N PRO A 136 -17.51 -2.50 10.48
CA PRO A 136 -18.23 -2.88 9.26
C PRO A 136 -19.28 -1.83 8.89
N MET A 137 -19.52 -1.71 7.58
CA MET A 137 -20.63 -0.92 7.02
C MET A 137 -21.46 -1.79 6.05
N PRO A 138 -22.74 -1.47 5.83
CA PRO A 138 -23.54 -2.11 4.78
C PRO A 138 -22.83 -2.09 3.42
N MET A 139 -23.05 -3.14 2.61
CA MET A 139 -22.43 -3.36 1.30
C MET A 139 -20.89 -3.53 1.27
N GLY A 140 -20.18 -3.32 2.38
CA GLY A 140 -18.71 -3.34 2.45
C GLY A 140 -18.07 -4.71 2.69
N ILE A 141 -18.82 -5.82 2.56
CA ILE A 141 -18.37 -7.15 3.01
C ILE A 141 -17.13 -7.67 2.26
N ALA A 142 -17.02 -7.41 0.96
CA ALA A 142 -15.87 -7.85 0.16
C ALA A 142 -14.59 -7.09 0.53
N ASP A 143 -14.70 -5.78 0.77
CA ASP A 143 -13.61 -4.97 1.29
C ASP A 143 -13.20 -5.46 2.69
N ALA A 144 -14.15 -5.56 3.63
CA ALA A 144 -13.89 -6.01 4.99
C ALA A 144 -13.18 -7.38 5.03
N THR A 145 -13.65 -8.33 4.23
CA THR A 145 -13.08 -9.68 4.16
C THR A 145 -11.66 -9.67 3.62
N THR A 146 -11.42 -8.95 2.52
CA THR A 146 -10.08 -8.85 1.92
C THR A 146 -9.11 -8.08 2.82
N SER A 147 -9.56 -7.04 3.52
CA SER A 147 -8.78 -6.31 4.53
C SER A 147 -8.36 -7.21 5.69
N GLY A 148 -9.26 -8.06 6.22
CA GLY A 148 -8.91 -9.08 7.22
C GLY A 148 -7.90 -10.13 6.72
N ALA A 149 -8.00 -10.51 5.44
CA ALA A 149 -7.03 -11.40 4.81
C ALA A 149 -5.64 -10.76 4.66
N ILE A 150 -5.58 -9.47 4.29
CA ILE A 150 -4.32 -8.71 4.20
C ILE A 150 -3.66 -8.57 5.57
N ASP A 151 -4.43 -8.26 6.61
CA ASP A 151 -3.93 -8.17 7.98
C ASP A 151 -3.29 -9.48 8.43
N THR A 152 -3.90 -10.62 8.09
CA THR A 152 -3.36 -11.95 8.37
C THR A 152 -2.12 -12.24 7.53
N PHE A 153 -2.17 -11.95 6.23
CA PHE A 153 -1.05 -12.17 5.30
C PHE A 153 0.21 -11.46 5.78
N VAL A 154 0.11 -10.18 6.15
CA VAL A 154 1.24 -9.39 6.65
C VAL A 154 1.85 -9.99 7.92
N LYS A 155 1.01 -10.41 8.88
CA LYS A 155 1.49 -11.02 10.13
C LYS A 155 2.25 -12.31 9.88
N CYS A 156 1.72 -13.19 9.04
CA CYS A 156 2.34 -14.48 8.76
C CYS A 156 3.63 -14.31 7.94
N VAL A 157 3.56 -13.61 6.80
CA VAL A 157 4.68 -13.56 5.86
C VAL A 157 5.88 -12.80 6.43
N ALA A 158 5.67 -11.90 7.39
CA ALA A 158 6.76 -11.20 8.09
C ALA A 158 7.79 -12.13 8.75
N HIS A 159 7.41 -13.36 9.09
CA HIS A 159 8.30 -14.38 9.64
C HIS A 159 9.02 -15.23 8.58
N GLU A 160 8.60 -15.10 7.32
CA GLU A 160 9.11 -15.88 6.19
C GLU A 160 9.98 -15.05 5.24
N LEU A 161 9.93 -13.72 5.34
CA LEU A 161 10.68 -12.82 4.46
C LEU A 161 12.21 -12.94 4.70
N PRO A 162 13.01 -13.14 3.64
CA PRO A 162 14.46 -13.29 3.76
C PRO A 162 15.16 -11.92 3.81
N ARG A 163 16.50 -11.93 3.94
CA ARG A 163 17.37 -10.74 3.73
C ARG A 163 17.04 -9.54 4.63
N GLY A 164 16.40 -9.79 5.78
CA GLY A 164 15.96 -8.74 6.71
C GLY A 164 14.84 -7.85 6.16
N ILE A 165 14.16 -8.28 5.09
CA ILE A 165 13.05 -7.56 4.47
C ILE A 165 11.87 -7.53 5.43
N ARG A 166 11.20 -6.38 5.52
CA ARG A 166 10.06 -6.15 6.41
C ARG A 166 8.77 -6.00 5.61
N ILE A 167 7.65 -6.28 6.26
CA ILE A 167 6.32 -6.04 5.69
C ILE A 167 5.37 -5.56 6.77
N ASN A 168 4.53 -4.58 6.45
CA ASN A 168 3.47 -4.09 7.32
C ASN A 168 2.23 -3.74 6.49
N ALA A 169 1.09 -3.52 7.16
CA ALA A 169 -0.11 -2.95 6.57
C ALA A 169 -0.46 -1.62 7.26
N VAL A 170 -1.00 -0.68 6.50
CA VAL A 170 -1.72 0.48 7.04
C VAL A 170 -3.22 0.17 6.93
N ASN A 171 -3.96 0.36 8.00
CA ASN A 171 -5.41 0.17 8.08
C ASN A 171 -6.07 1.50 8.47
N PRO A 172 -6.41 2.35 7.48
CA PRO A 172 -7.02 3.64 7.77
C PRO A 172 -8.56 3.52 7.81
N THR A 173 -9.18 4.37 8.62
CA THR A 173 -10.55 4.83 8.38
C THR A 173 -10.60 5.63 7.08
N VAL A 174 -11.80 5.89 6.54
CA VAL A 174 -11.94 6.70 5.33
C VAL A 174 -11.21 8.03 5.50
N ILE A 175 -10.40 8.39 4.51
CA ILE A 175 -9.55 9.58 4.55
C ILE A 175 -10.33 10.81 4.09
N GLU A 176 -9.92 12.00 4.54
CA GLU A 176 -10.57 13.27 4.21
C GLU A 176 -10.75 13.47 2.70
N SER A 177 -9.74 13.13 1.89
CA SER A 177 -9.81 13.30 0.44
C SER A 177 -10.78 12.34 -0.27
N ALA A 178 -11.24 11.29 0.39
CA ALA A 178 -12.26 10.36 -0.12
C ALA A 178 -13.61 10.50 0.60
N TRP A 179 -13.71 11.35 1.63
CA TRP A 179 -14.86 11.36 2.54
C TRP A 179 -16.20 11.63 1.85
N ALA A 180 -16.20 12.45 0.81
CA ALA A 180 -17.41 12.78 0.06
C ALA A 180 -18.12 11.55 -0.52
N ASP A 181 -17.36 10.51 -0.88
CA ASP A 181 -17.90 9.30 -1.52
C ASP A 181 -18.49 8.31 -0.51
N TYR A 182 -18.11 8.41 0.78
CA TYR A 182 -18.46 7.41 1.80
C TYR A 182 -19.32 7.93 2.95
N ARG A 183 -19.38 9.26 3.16
CA ARG A 183 -20.01 9.86 4.35
C ARG A 183 -21.43 9.41 4.63
N ASP A 184 -22.24 9.19 3.59
CA ASP A 184 -23.65 8.82 3.72
C ASP A 184 -23.82 7.38 4.22
N MET A 185 -22.82 6.52 3.97
CA MET A 185 -22.78 5.12 4.42
C MET A 185 -22.15 4.97 5.82
N MET A 186 -21.58 6.05 6.37
CA MET A 186 -20.81 6.04 7.62
C MET A 186 -21.30 7.11 8.61
N PRO A 187 -22.58 7.04 9.06
CA PRO A 187 -23.11 8.02 10.00
C PRO A 187 -22.36 7.97 11.33
N GLY A 188 -21.91 9.14 11.80
CA GLY A 188 -21.17 9.28 13.06
C GLY A 188 -19.68 8.95 13.00
N TYR A 189 -19.15 8.61 11.82
CA TYR A 189 -17.71 8.44 11.62
C TYR A 189 -17.05 9.79 11.34
N GLN A 190 -15.81 9.92 11.81
CA GLN A 190 -14.93 11.02 11.47
C GLN A 190 -13.87 10.53 10.48
N PRO A 191 -13.67 11.20 9.33
CA PRO A 191 -12.60 10.83 8.42
C PRO A 191 -11.24 11.15 9.04
N VAL A 192 -10.21 10.42 8.64
CA VAL A 192 -8.84 10.67 9.09
C VAL A 192 -8.11 11.59 8.12
N ALA A 193 -7.28 12.48 8.67
CA ALA A 193 -6.46 13.36 7.85
C ALA A 193 -5.46 12.57 7.01
N ASP A 194 -5.36 12.89 5.71
CA ASP A 194 -4.46 12.26 4.75
C ASP A 194 -3.01 12.23 5.26
N LYS A 195 -2.58 13.30 5.95
CA LYS A 195 -1.24 13.41 6.54
C LYS A 195 -0.96 12.39 7.65
N LEU A 196 -1.97 11.99 8.42
CA LEU A 196 -1.80 10.93 9.43
C LEU A 196 -1.59 9.57 8.77
N VAL A 197 -2.29 9.33 7.65
CA VAL A 197 -2.08 8.13 6.83
C VAL A 197 -0.69 8.15 6.19
N GLY A 198 -0.23 9.29 5.67
CA GLY A 198 1.15 9.48 5.19
C GLY A 198 2.21 9.11 6.24
N LYS A 199 2.04 9.59 7.47
CA LYS A 199 2.93 9.23 8.60
C LYS A 199 2.94 7.73 8.91
N ALA A 200 1.80 7.05 8.77
CA ALA A 200 1.73 5.60 8.97
C ALA A 200 2.51 4.85 7.88
N PHE A 201 2.38 5.26 6.62
CA PHE A 201 3.20 4.72 5.53
C PHE A 201 4.69 4.98 5.74
N ARG A 202 5.07 6.21 6.12
CA ARG A 202 6.46 6.54 6.48
C ARG A 202 6.96 5.65 7.61
N ARG A 203 6.17 5.41 8.65
CA ARG A 203 6.54 4.52 9.76
C ARG A 203 6.83 3.10 9.28
N CYS A 204 6.06 2.56 8.35
CA CYS A 204 6.33 1.25 7.74
C CYS A 204 7.65 1.25 6.95
N VAL A 205 7.91 2.31 6.18
CA VAL A 205 9.13 2.46 5.37
C VAL A 205 10.37 2.61 6.25
N ASP A 206 10.32 3.48 7.26
CA ASP A 206 11.50 3.98 7.96
C ASP A 206 11.85 3.30 9.27
N SER A 207 10.87 2.71 9.96
CA SER A 207 11.11 2.11 11.27
C SER A 207 11.59 0.66 11.18
N PHE A 208 11.80 0.02 12.33
CA PHE A 208 12.27 -1.36 12.44
C PHE A 208 11.13 -2.39 12.42
N ILE A 209 9.87 -1.97 12.39
CA ILE A 209 8.72 -2.85 12.58
C ILE A 209 8.49 -3.76 11.36
N THR A 210 7.96 -4.95 11.64
CA THR A 210 7.50 -5.93 10.65
C THR A 210 6.31 -6.71 11.25
N GLY A 211 5.43 -7.22 10.39
CA GLY A 211 4.23 -7.98 10.76
C GLY A 211 3.14 -7.14 11.44
N GLN A 212 3.22 -5.81 11.38
CA GLN A 212 2.25 -4.93 12.06
C GLN A 212 1.12 -4.48 11.13
N VAL A 213 -0.07 -4.32 11.71
CA VAL A 213 -1.18 -3.58 11.12
C VAL A 213 -1.28 -2.26 11.86
N ILE A 214 -0.97 -1.15 11.18
CA ILE A 214 -1.02 0.18 11.76
C ILE A 214 -2.41 0.76 11.53
N PHE A 215 -3.23 0.78 12.57
CA PHE A 215 -4.53 1.43 12.56
C PHE A 215 -4.36 2.95 12.56
N VAL A 216 -5.05 3.62 11.64
CA VAL A 216 -5.15 5.08 11.56
C VAL A 216 -6.63 5.43 11.59
N ASP A 217 -7.12 5.78 12.77
CA ASP A 217 -8.52 6.02 13.05
C ASP A 217 -8.65 7.35 13.80
N ALA A 218 -9.77 8.05 13.62
CA ALA A 218 -10.02 9.38 14.17
C ALA A 218 -10.53 9.32 15.61
#